data_AF-A0A7J8JTK2-F1
#
_entry.id   AF-A0A7J8JTK2-F1
#
_cell.length_a   1.000
_cell.length_b   1.000
_cell.length_c   1.000
_cell.angle_alpha   90.00
_cell.angle_beta   90.00
_cell.angle_gamma   90.00
#
_symmetry.space_group_name_H-M   'P 1'
#
loop_
_entity.id
_entity.type
_entity.pdbx_description
1 polymer ?
#
loop_
_entity_poly.entity_id
_entity_poly.type
_entity_poly.pdbx_seq_one_letter_code
_entity_poly.pdbx_strand_id
1 'polypeptide(L)'
;MFFSQAGARARPRTWEASPSEHKKWVEVFKACDEDNKGYLSREDFKVAVVMLFGYKPSKIEADAVMSSVNPSTSGIALEEFLSIVRRKKEAQLYWNEMRHIFTAFDRHYRGYLTLEDFQKAFKQVAPKLPERIVLEVFREVDQDSDGHVSFKDFEYAMNYEQK
;
A
#
# COMPACT_ATOMS: atom_id res chain seq x y z
N MET A 1 -15.51 27.65 32.43
CA MET A 1 -16.43 27.09 31.41
C MET A 1 -15.65 26.13 30.57
N PHE A 2 -16.10 24.87 30.55
CA PHE A 2 -15.45 23.73 29.93
C PHE A 2 -15.66 23.77 28.41
N PHE A 3 -14.58 23.66 27.64
CA PHE A 3 -14.67 23.07 26.30
C PHE A 3 -13.82 21.80 26.29
N SER A 4 -14.53 20.72 26.59
CA SER A 4 -14.11 19.35 26.45
C SER A 4 -14.36 18.91 25.00
N GLN A 5 -13.39 18.19 24.45
CA GLN A 5 -13.45 17.28 23.30
C GLN A 5 -13.90 17.82 21.93
N ALA A 6 -12.93 17.86 21.02
CA ALA A 6 -13.03 17.06 19.80
C ALA A 6 -11.60 16.63 19.40
N GLY A 7 -11.15 15.53 19.99
CA GLY A 7 -9.98 14.82 19.47
C GLY A 7 -10.33 14.26 18.11
N ALA A 8 -10.00 14.98 17.05
CA ALA A 8 -9.78 14.38 15.74
C ALA A 8 -8.47 13.57 15.83
N ARG A 9 -8.52 12.45 16.55
CA ARG A 9 -7.59 11.35 16.28
C ARG A 9 -7.95 10.90 14.88
N ALA A 10 -7.26 11.41 13.87
CA ALA A 10 -7.15 10.74 12.60
C ALA A 10 -6.83 9.28 12.94
N ARG A 11 -7.80 8.38 12.76
CA ARG A 11 -7.50 6.96 12.87
C ARG A 11 -6.37 6.73 11.87
N PRO A 12 -5.25 6.11 12.25
CA PRO A 12 -4.32 5.68 11.22
C PRO A 12 -5.13 4.81 10.27
N ARG A 13 -5.02 5.05 8.96
CA ARG A 13 -5.70 4.26 7.93
C ARG A 13 -5.06 2.87 7.87
N THR A 14 -5.01 2.15 8.98
CA THR A 14 -4.57 0.75 9.02
C THR A 14 -5.75 -0.07 8.53
N TRP A 15 -5.67 -0.48 7.27
CA TRP A 15 -6.52 -1.55 6.78
C TRP A 15 -6.37 -2.77 7.71
N GLU A 16 -7.49 -3.41 8.03
CA GLU A 16 -7.53 -4.68 8.77
C GLU A 16 -8.17 -5.73 7.90
N ALA A 17 -7.54 -6.91 7.84
CA ALA A 17 -8.08 -8.03 7.09
C ALA A 17 -9.46 -8.43 7.62
N SER A 18 -10.41 -8.67 6.72
CA SER A 18 -11.71 -9.23 7.12
C SER A 18 -11.54 -10.62 7.75
N PRO A 19 -12.47 -11.07 8.63
CA PRO A 19 -12.43 -12.41 9.18
C PRO A 19 -12.38 -13.51 8.11
N SER A 20 -13.04 -13.29 6.97
CA SER A 20 -13.00 -14.18 5.80
C SER A 20 -11.62 -14.25 5.13
N GLU A 21 -10.93 -13.11 5.01
CA GLU A 21 -9.57 -13.09 4.44
C GLU A 21 -8.58 -13.75 5.38
N HIS A 22 -8.66 -13.45 6.68
CA HIS A 22 -7.83 -14.09 7.69
C HIS A 22 -8.01 -15.62 7.66
N LYS A 23 -9.26 -16.09 7.64
CA LYS A 23 -9.57 -17.52 7.52
C LYS A 23 -8.95 -18.14 6.27
N LYS A 24 -9.09 -17.48 5.11
CA LYS A 24 -8.48 -17.93 3.85
C LYS A 24 -6.95 -18.04 3.96
N TRP A 25 -6.28 -17.10 4.62
CA TRP A 25 -4.83 -17.13 4.76
C TRP A 25 -4.39 -18.32 5.64
N VAL A 26 -5.11 -18.58 6.73
CA VAL A 26 -4.89 -19.75 7.58
C VAL A 26 -5.11 -21.06 6.80
N GLU A 27 -6.16 -21.13 5.97
CA GLU A 27 -6.43 -22.30 5.12
C GLU A 27 -5.30 -22.55 4.10
N VAL A 28 -4.80 -21.49 3.45
CA VAL A 28 -3.65 -21.61 2.53
C VAL A 28 -2.39 -22.07 3.26
N PHE A 29 -2.11 -21.52 4.45
CA PHE A 29 -0.98 -21.98 5.24
C PHE A 29 -1.06 -23.49 5.50
N LYS A 30 -2.21 -23.97 6.00
CA LYS A 30 -2.43 -25.39 6.28
C LYS A 30 -2.35 -26.27 5.04
N ALA A 31 -2.80 -25.77 3.89
CA ALA A 31 -2.72 -26.50 2.62
C ALA A 31 -1.28 -26.61 2.09
N CYS A 32 -0.40 -25.66 2.44
CA CYS A 32 1.00 -25.64 2.02
C CYS A 32 1.96 -26.24 3.06
N ASP A 33 1.55 -26.37 4.33
CA ASP A 33 2.33 -27.03 5.37
C ASP A 33 2.30 -28.56 5.19
N GLU A 34 3.06 -29.03 4.20
CA GLU A 34 3.26 -30.47 3.97
C GLU A 34 3.76 -31.15 5.25
N ASP A 35 3.18 -32.31 5.58
CA ASP A 35 3.47 -33.10 6.77
C ASP A 35 3.11 -32.45 8.13
N ASN A 36 2.35 -31.35 8.14
CA ASN A 36 1.96 -30.61 9.37
C ASN A 36 3.17 -30.24 10.25
N LYS A 37 4.22 -29.71 9.62
CA LYS A 37 5.46 -29.31 10.31
C LYS A 37 5.25 -28.11 11.24
N GLY A 38 4.18 -27.34 11.01
CA GLY A 38 3.89 -26.09 11.71
C GLY A 38 4.63 -24.89 11.12
N TYR A 39 5.31 -25.04 9.98
CA TYR A 39 6.03 -23.98 9.29
C TYR A 39 6.08 -24.22 7.78
N LEU A 40 6.16 -23.13 7.01
CA LEU A 40 6.38 -23.20 5.57
C LEU A 40 7.87 -23.17 5.26
N SER A 41 8.34 -24.17 4.52
CA SER A 41 9.63 -24.13 3.86
C SER A 41 9.65 -23.04 2.78
N ARG A 42 10.84 -22.79 2.22
CA ARG A 42 10.98 -21.86 1.09
C ARG A 42 10.06 -22.23 -0.08
N GLU A 43 9.91 -23.52 -0.41
CA GLU A 43 9.09 -23.94 -1.54
C GLU A 43 7.60 -23.87 -1.20
N ASP A 44 7.21 -24.27 0.02
CA ASP A 44 5.83 -24.16 0.52
C ASP A 44 5.36 -22.70 0.49
N PHE A 45 6.23 -21.77 0.89
CA PHE A 45 5.95 -20.34 0.81
C PHE A 45 5.69 -19.87 -0.62
N LYS A 46 6.47 -20.35 -1.62
CA LYS A 46 6.23 -19.97 -3.02
C LYS A 46 4.86 -20.46 -3.51
N VAL A 47 4.46 -21.68 -3.12
CA VAL A 47 3.14 -22.23 -3.44
C VAL A 47 2.05 -21.36 -2.81
N ALA A 48 2.21 -21.00 -1.54
CA ALA A 48 1.27 -20.11 -0.84
C ALA A 48 1.13 -18.73 -1.54
N VAL A 49 2.23 -18.16 -2.03
CA VAL A 49 2.20 -16.89 -2.79
C VAL A 49 1.43 -17.05 -4.10
N VAL A 50 1.62 -18.15 -4.82
CA VAL A 50 0.85 -18.44 -6.04
C VAL A 50 -0.64 -18.55 -5.72
N MET A 51 -1.02 -19.25 -4.64
CA MET A 51 -2.43 -19.40 -4.25
C MET A 51 -3.09 -18.08 -3.81
N LEU A 52 -2.35 -17.19 -3.14
CA LEU A 52 -2.91 -15.95 -2.58
C LEU A 52 -2.84 -14.75 -3.53
N PHE A 53 -1.83 -14.69 -4.39
CA PHE A 53 -1.51 -13.53 -5.22
C PHE A 53 -1.42 -13.85 -6.71
N GLY A 54 -1.47 -15.13 -7.12
CA GLY A 54 -1.57 -15.52 -8.52
C GLY A 54 -0.28 -15.43 -9.32
N TYR A 55 0.87 -15.26 -8.66
CA TYR A 55 2.17 -15.21 -9.33
C TYR A 55 3.24 -15.99 -8.56
N LYS A 56 4.27 -16.45 -9.27
CA LYS A 56 5.42 -17.12 -8.68
C LYS A 56 6.45 -16.09 -8.23
N PRO A 57 6.79 -16.02 -6.92
CA PRO A 57 7.78 -15.06 -6.44
C PRO A 57 9.16 -15.38 -7.00
N SER A 58 9.95 -14.33 -7.23
CA SER A 58 11.33 -14.46 -7.71
C SER A 58 12.25 -15.06 -6.63
N LYS A 59 13.45 -15.51 -7.03
CA LYS A 59 14.46 -15.98 -6.07
C LYS A 59 14.74 -14.91 -5.01
N ILE A 60 14.95 -13.67 -5.46
CA ILE A 60 15.27 -12.49 -4.63
C ILE A 60 14.12 -12.20 -3.65
N GLU A 61 12.87 -12.20 -4.12
CA GLU A 61 11.71 -11.95 -3.26
C GLU A 61 11.57 -13.02 -2.18
N ALA A 62 11.69 -14.30 -2.56
CA ALA A 62 11.64 -15.39 -1.59
C ALA A 62 12.80 -15.30 -0.59
N ASP A 63 14.03 -15.02 -1.03
CA ASP A 63 15.19 -14.86 -0.14
C ASP A 63 15.02 -13.69 0.82
N ALA A 64 14.47 -12.56 0.36
CA ALA A 64 14.21 -11.40 1.21
C ALA A 64 13.19 -11.73 2.31
N VAL A 65 12.12 -12.46 1.98
CA VAL A 65 11.13 -12.89 2.98
C VAL A 65 11.74 -13.88 3.97
N MET A 66 12.43 -14.91 3.48
CA MET A 66 13.08 -15.93 4.32
C MET A 66 14.16 -15.33 5.24
N SER A 67 14.81 -14.24 4.83
CA SER A 67 15.79 -13.53 5.66
C SER A 67 15.15 -12.58 6.68
N SER A 68 13.87 -12.24 6.50
CA SER A 68 13.13 -11.32 7.39
C SER A 68 12.43 -12.03 8.56
N VAL A 69 12.37 -13.36 8.53
CA VAL A 69 11.80 -14.19 9.60
C VAL A 69 12.86 -14.58 10.62
N ASN A 70 12.43 -15.11 11.77
CA ASN A 70 13.36 -15.46 12.84
C ASN A 70 14.40 -16.50 12.38
N PRO A 71 15.73 -16.22 12.45
CA PRO A 71 16.76 -17.17 12.02
C PRO A 71 16.78 -18.48 12.82
N SER A 72 16.14 -18.51 13.98
CA SER A 72 16.08 -19.66 14.88
C SER A 72 15.00 -20.67 14.50
N THR A 73 14.11 -20.35 13.55
CA THR A 73 13.02 -21.24 13.12
C THR A 73 13.41 -22.00 11.86
N SER A 74 12.88 -23.22 11.70
CA SER A 74 13.12 -24.06 10.52
C SER A 74 12.45 -23.53 9.23
N GLY A 75 11.63 -22.49 9.34
CA GLY A 75 10.91 -21.85 8.25
C GLY A 75 9.90 -20.84 8.78
N ILE A 76 8.95 -20.45 7.93
CA ILE A 76 7.98 -19.39 8.24
C ILE A 76 6.83 -19.96 9.09
N ALA A 77 6.71 -19.55 10.34
CA ALA A 77 5.59 -19.96 11.20
C ALA A 77 4.28 -19.29 10.78
N LEU A 78 3.13 -19.81 11.26
CA LEU A 78 1.81 -19.27 10.90
C LEU A 78 1.69 -17.75 11.17
N GLU A 79 2.10 -17.28 12.34
CA GLU A 79 2.03 -15.86 12.71
C GLU A 79 2.90 -14.98 11.81
N GLU A 80 4.10 -15.46 11.46
CA GLU A 80 5.01 -14.77 10.53
C GLU A 80 4.40 -14.71 9.12
N PHE A 81 3.82 -15.83 8.66
CA PHE A 81 3.13 -15.90 7.38
C PHE A 81 1.96 -14.92 7.30
N LEU A 82 1.10 -14.88 8.34
CA LEU A 82 -0.03 -13.96 8.41
C LEU A 82 0.44 -12.49 8.37
N SER A 83 1.52 -12.16 9.09
CA SER A 83 2.14 -10.84 9.06
C SER A 83 2.70 -10.47 7.67
N ILE A 84 3.37 -11.40 6.99
CA ILE A 84 3.89 -11.20 5.63
C ILE A 84 2.74 -10.96 4.64
N VAL A 85 1.71 -11.81 4.66
CA VAL A 85 0.55 -11.70 3.77
C VAL A 85 -0.19 -10.39 4.02
N ARG A 86 -0.40 -10.02 5.29
CA ARG A 86 -1.03 -8.76 5.68
C ARG A 86 -0.28 -7.56 5.12
N ARG A 87 1.03 -7.43 5.41
CA ARG A 87 1.85 -6.31 4.92
C ARG A 87 1.83 -6.21 3.40
N LYS A 88 1.87 -7.35 2.71
CA LYS A 88 1.83 -7.40 1.24
C LYS A 88 0.47 -6.95 0.70
N LYS A 89 -0.64 -7.36 1.31
CA LYS A 89 -1.99 -6.91 0.94
C LYS A 89 -2.19 -5.43 1.21
N GLU A 90 -1.71 -4.93 2.35
CA GLU A 90 -1.72 -3.50 2.69
C GLU A 90 -0.95 -2.69 1.63
N ALA A 91 0.27 -3.13 1.25
CA ALA A 91 1.04 -2.49 0.21
C ALA A 91 0.34 -2.50 -1.16
N GLN A 92 -0.32 -3.61 -1.54
CA GLN A 92 -1.11 -3.68 -2.78
C GLN A 92 -2.31 -2.73 -2.75
N LEU A 93 -3.02 -2.66 -1.62
CA LEU A 93 -4.17 -1.76 -1.47
C LEU A 93 -3.74 -0.30 -1.52
N TYR A 94 -2.67 0.06 -0.81
CA TYR A 94 -2.09 1.40 -0.86
C TYR A 94 -1.69 1.78 -2.28
N TRP A 95 -0.93 0.93 -2.97
CA TRP A 95 -0.51 1.18 -4.35
C TRP A 95 -1.71 1.33 -5.30
N ASN A 96 -2.74 0.48 -5.13
CA ASN A 96 -3.96 0.57 -5.92
C ASN A 96 -4.75 1.85 -5.63
N GLU A 97 -4.83 2.28 -4.37
CA GLU A 97 -5.47 3.53 -3.97
C GLU A 97 -4.74 4.74 -4.58
N MET A 98 -3.41 4.80 -4.45
CA MET A 98 -2.60 5.85 -5.05
C MET A 98 -2.78 5.92 -6.57
N ARG A 99 -2.75 4.76 -7.25
CA ARG A 99 -2.97 4.67 -8.70
C ARG A 99 -4.37 5.09 -9.08
N HIS A 100 -5.38 4.71 -8.30
CA HIS A 100 -6.77 5.08 -8.56
C HIS A 100 -6.97 6.59 -8.43
N ILE A 101 -6.45 7.21 -7.37
CA ILE A 101 -6.53 8.66 -7.15
C ILE A 101 -5.81 9.40 -8.28
N PHE A 102 -4.59 8.99 -8.61
CA PHE A 102 -3.83 9.62 -9.70
C PHE A 102 -4.57 9.53 -11.05
N THR A 103 -5.13 8.35 -11.37
CA THR A 103 -5.88 8.14 -12.61
C THR A 103 -7.18 8.94 -12.65
N ALA A 104 -7.81 9.19 -11.49
CA ALA A 104 -8.99 10.06 -11.41
C ALA A 104 -8.66 11.53 -11.75
N PHE A 105 -7.42 11.95 -11.52
CA PHE A 105 -6.93 13.28 -11.88
C PHE A 105 -6.41 13.35 -13.32
N ASP A 106 -5.73 12.30 -13.81
CA ASP A 106 -5.22 12.20 -15.19
C ASP A 106 -6.32 11.80 -16.18
N ARG A 107 -7.26 12.71 -16.43
CA ARG A 107 -8.43 12.48 -17.31
C ARG A 107 -8.09 12.09 -18.74
N HIS A 108 -6.88 12.39 -19.17
CA HIS A 108 -6.41 12.15 -20.52
C HIS A 108 -5.43 10.96 -20.60
N TYR A 109 -5.18 10.26 -19.49
CA TYR A 109 -4.29 9.10 -19.40
C TYR A 109 -2.88 9.37 -19.97
N ARG A 110 -2.34 10.57 -19.73
CA ARG A 110 -1.00 10.96 -20.18
C ARG A 110 0.12 10.34 -19.35
N GLY A 111 -0.18 9.87 -18.14
CA GLY A 111 0.79 9.39 -17.16
C GLY A 111 1.39 10.50 -16.29
N TYR A 112 0.89 11.73 -16.43
CA TYR A 112 1.31 12.90 -15.67
C TYR A 112 0.15 13.89 -15.53
N LEU A 113 0.15 14.68 -14.45
CA LEU A 113 -0.83 15.73 -14.22
C LEU A 113 -0.23 17.07 -14.62
N THR A 114 -0.91 17.77 -15.51
CA THR A 114 -0.63 19.19 -15.75
C THR A 114 -1.20 20.02 -14.60
N LEU A 115 -0.74 21.27 -14.47
CA LEU A 115 -1.33 22.23 -13.54
C LEU A 115 -2.86 22.36 -13.73
N GLU A 116 -3.35 22.32 -14.97
CA GLU A 116 -4.79 22.40 -15.24
C GLU A 116 -5.56 21.19 -14.68
N ASP A 117 -5.03 19.98 -14.82
CA ASP A 117 -5.64 18.78 -14.25
C ASP A 117 -5.66 18.86 -12.72
N PHE A 118 -4.55 19.30 -12.14
CA PHE A 118 -4.39 19.48 -10.70
C PHE A 118 -5.37 20.52 -10.15
N GLN A 119 -5.55 21.66 -10.83
CA GLN A 119 -6.55 22.67 -10.45
C GLN A 119 -7.98 22.15 -10.56
N LYS A 120 -8.32 21.43 -11.64
CA LYS A 120 -9.65 20.83 -11.84
C LYS A 120 -9.95 19.79 -10.76
N ALA A 121 -8.97 18.99 -10.39
CA ALA A 121 -9.04 18.02 -9.31
C ALA A 121 -9.37 18.69 -7.97
N PHE A 122 -8.58 19.68 -7.55
CA PHE A 122 -8.78 20.41 -6.30
C PHE A 122 -10.11 21.17 -6.25
N LYS A 123 -10.58 21.72 -7.38
CA LYS A 123 -11.92 22.34 -7.45
C LYS A 123 -13.06 21.35 -7.15
N GLN A 124 -12.89 20.06 -7.44
CA GLN A 124 -13.92 19.05 -7.15
C GLN A 124 -13.88 18.57 -5.70
N VAL A 125 -12.69 18.33 -5.15
CA VAL A 125 -12.54 17.75 -3.80
C VAL A 125 -12.47 18.80 -2.69
N ALA A 126 -11.96 20.00 -2.99
CA ALA A 126 -11.75 21.09 -2.03
C ALA A 126 -12.07 22.46 -2.68
N PRO A 127 -13.33 22.73 -3.09
CA PRO A 127 -13.71 23.92 -3.85
C PRO A 127 -13.45 25.26 -3.13
N LYS A 128 -13.26 25.23 -1.80
CA LYS A 128 -12.98 26.42 -0.98
C LYS A 128 -11.49 26.77 -0.92
N LEU A 129 -10.61 25.91 -1.42
CA LEU A 129 -9.17 26.16 -1.39
C LEU A 129 -8.80 27.24 -2.43
N PRO A 130 -8.08 28.30 -2.05
CA PRO A 130 -7.69 29.34 -3.00
C PRO A 130 -6.75 28.82 -4.08
N GLU A 131 -6.92 29.30 -5.31
CA GLU A 131 -6.11 28.87 -6.46
C GLU A 131 -4.60 29.10 -6.24
N ARG A 132 -4.22 30.17 -5.53
CA ARG A 132 -2.82 30.42 -5.14
C ARG A 132 -2.22 29.28 -4.31
N ILE A 133 -3.01 28.70 -3.41
CA ILE A 133 -2.56 27.60 -2.55
C ILE A 133 -2.41 26.33 -3.38
N VAL A 134 -3.31 26.09 -4.33
CA VAL A 134 -3.19 24.96 -5.27
C VAL A 134 -1.93 25.08 -6.13
N LEU A 135 -1.58 26.30 -6.56
CA LEU A 135 -0.34 26.58 -7.30
C LEU A 135 0.92 26.34 -6.47
N GLU A 136 0.92 26.76 -5.20
CA GLU A 136 2.02 26.51 -4.26
C GLU A 136 2.21 25.01 -4.03
N VAL A 137 1.12 24.28 -3.77
CA VAL A 137 1.15 22.81 -3.61
C VAL A 137 1.65 22.14 -4.88
N PHE A 138 1.18 22.55 -6.05
CA PHE A 138 1.66 21.98 -7.32
C PHE A 138 3.17 22.10 -7.46
N ARG A 139 3.73 23.28 -7.16
CA ARG A 139 5.19 23.53 -7.23
C ARG A 139 5.98 22.74 -6.19
N GLU A 140 5.38 22.47 -5.04
CA GLU A 140 6.01 21.63 -4.01
C GLU A 140 6.01 20.15 -4.40
N VAL A 141 4.95 19.71 -5.09
CA VAL A 141 4.83 18.33 -5.58
C VAL A 141 5.71 18.09 -6.81
N ASP A 142 5.81 19.03 -7.74
CA ASP A 142 6.66 18.98 -8.94
C ASP A 142 8.16 19.05 -8.58
N GLN A 143 8.72 17.91 -8.17
CA GLN A 143 10.07 17.80 -7.59
C GLN A 143 11.19 18.08 -8.59
N ASP A 144 11.00 17.74 -9.87
CA ASP A 144 11.97 18.02 -10.94
C ASP A 144 11.69 19.31 -11.71
N SER A 145 10.60 20.01 -11.38
CA SER A 145 10.21 21.31 -11.94
C SER A 145 10.04 21.27 -13.45
N ASP A 146 9.58 20.13 -13.99
CA ASP A 146 9.35 19.95 -15.43
C ASP A 146 7.98 20.49 -15.89
N GLY A 147 7.17 21.00 -14.94
CA GLY A 147 5.83 21.53 -15.18
C GLY A 147 4.73 20.48 -15.15
N HIS A 148 5.07 19.24 -14.78
CA HIS A 148 4.16 18.11 -14.67
C HIS A 148 4.36 17.39 -13.33
N VAL A 149 3.27 16.86 -12.78
CA VAL A 149 3.35 15.96 -11.64
C VAL A 149 3.28 14.53 -12.16
N SER A 150 4.43 13.86 -12.16
CA SER A 150 4.49 12.43 -12.49
C SER A 150 3.86 11.59 -11.39
N PHE A 151 3.64 10.30 -11.65
CA PHE A 151 3.17 9.38 -10.60
C PHE A 151 4.15 9.30 -9.42
N LYS A 152 5.46 9.43 -9.67
CA LYS A 152 6.49 9.38 -8.63
C LYS A 152 6.44 10.61 -7.72
N ASP A 153 6.21 11.79 -8.30
CA ASP A 153 6.04 13.04 -7.57
C ASP A 153 4.80 12.99 -6.68
N PHE A 154 3.70 12.47 -7.25
CA PHE A 154 2.46 12.25 -6.53
C PHE A 154 2.62 11.25 -5.37
N GLU A 155 3.33 10.13 -5.59
CA GLU A 155 3.63 9.15 -4.54
C GLU A 155 4.46 9.78 -3.42
N TYR A 156 5.48 10.57 -3.76
CA TYR A 156 6.31 11.26 -2.78
C TYR A 156 5.48 12.21 -1.91
N ALA A 157 4.61 13.02 -2.52
CA ALA A 157 3.73 13.94 -1.81
C ALA A 157 2.77 13.23 -0.86
N MET A 158 2.16 12.12 -1.30
CA MET A 158 1.21 11.35 -0.49
C MET A 158 1.89 10.59 0.66
N ASN A 159 3.18 10.25 0.51
CA ASN A 159 3.96 9.60 1.56
C ASN A 159 4.52 10.59 2.59
N TYR A 160 4.58 11.89 2.26
CA TYR A 160 5.06 12.95 3.14
C TYR A 160 4.07 13.27 4.29
N GLU A 161 2.77 13.02 4.10
CA GLU A 161 1.76 13.21 5.15
C GLU A 161 1.85 12.19 6.31
N GLN A 162 2.78 11.22 6.25
CA GLN A 162 2.93 10.15 7.25
C GLN A 162 4.17 10.29 8.16
N LYS A 163 4.98 11.35 8.02
CA LYS A 163 6.10 11.66 8.93
C LYS A 163 5.75 12.79 9.89
#